data_AF-A0A672V3Y5-F1
#
_entry.id   AF-A0A672V3Y5-F1
#
_cell.length_a   1.000
_cell.length_b   1.000
_cell.length_c   1.000
_cell.angle_alpha   90.00
_cell.angle_beta   90.00
_cell.angle_gamma   90.00
#
_symmetry.space_group_name_H-M   'P 1'
#
loop_
_entity.id
_entity.type
_entity.pdbx_description
1 polymer ?
#
loop_
_entity_poly.entity_id
_entity_poly.type
_entity_poly.pdbx_seq_one_letter_code
_entity_poly.pdbx_strand_id
1 'polypeptide(L)'
;MPPPADIVKVAIEWPGAFPKLMEIDQVSACVRVCLAGLWSLANHDQFALQHADSSNFYITEKNRNEIKNGAILRLTTSPAQNAQQLHERIQSSSMDAKLEALKDLANYSRDVTFAQEFINLDGISLLTQMVESGTERYQKLQKIMKPCFGDMLSFTLTAFVELMDHGIVSWDTFSVAFIKKIASYVNKFASDISILQRSLAILESMVLNSHDLYQKVAQEITIGQLIPHLQGTDQEIQTYTIAVINALFLKAPDDKRQVSCSYISEMANILAQKQLRSIILTHVIRAQRAINNEMAHQLYVLQVLTFNLLEDRMMTKMDPQDQAQRDIIFELRRIAFDAESEPNNSSGSIEKRKSMYTRDYKKLGFINHVNPAMDFTQTPPGMLALDNMLYFAKHHQDAYIRIVLENSSREDKHECPFGRSSIELTKMLCEILKVGELPSETCNDFHPMFFTHDRSFEEFFCICIQLLNKTWKEMRATSEDFNKVMQVVKEQIMRALTTKPSSLDQFKSKLQNLSYTEILKIRQSERMNQEDFQSRPILELKEKIQPEILELIKQQRLNRLVEGTCFRKLNSRRRQGTVQTYLAKLSSSILAL
;
A
#
# COMPACT_ATOMS: atom_id res chain seq x y z
N MET A 1 24.24 8.76 47.30
CA MET A 1 24.27 9.60 46.08
C MET A 1 23.70 8.77 44.96
N PRO A 2 22.81 9.30 44.10
CA PRO A 2 22.54 8.63 42.83
C PRO A 2 23.88 8.47 42.10
N PRO A 3 24.13 7.35 41.40
CA PRO A 3 25.32 7.21 40.58
C PRO A 3 25.38 8.40 39.59
N PRO A 4 26.59 8.90 39.25
CA PRO A 4 26.73 9.89 38.19
C PRO A 4 25.98 9.40 36.95
N ALA A 5 25.21 10.27 36.29
CA ALA A 5 24.39 9.90 35.13
C ALA A 5 25.21 9.25 34.00
N ASP A 6 26.53 9.47 34.02
CA ASP A 6 27.47 8.99 33.01
C ASP A 6 28.15 7.67 33.36
N ILE A 7 27.85 7.03 34.51
CA ILE A 7 28.41 5.72 34.87
C ILE A 7 27.34 4.63 34.76
N VAL A 8 27.61 3.61 33.95
CA VAL A 8 26.74 2.44 33.78
C VAL A 8 27.39 1.17 34.34
N LYS A 9 26.65 0.45 35.19
CA LYS A 9 27.08 -0.83 35.76
C LYS A 9 26.67 -1.96 34.83
N VAL A 10 27.61 -2.77 34.38
CA VAL A 10 27.38 -3.87 33.44
C VAL A 10 28.07 -5.15 33.91
N ALA A 11 27.58 -6.29 33.44
CA ALA A 11 28.28 -7.56 33.53
C ALA A 11 28.87 -7.90 32.16
N ILE A 12 30.16 -8.19 32.07
CA ILE A 12 30.82 -8.60 30.83
C ILE A 12 31.11 -10.09 30.91
N GLU A 13 30.63 -10.84 29.94
CA GLU A 13 30.83 -12.28 29.81
C GLU A 13 31.94 -12.60 28.80
N TRP A 14 32.65 -13.69 29.06
CA TRP A 14 33.64 -14.28 28.15
C TRP A 14 33.53 -15.80 28.19
N PRO A 15 33.59 -16.49 27.03
CA PRO A 15 33.47 -17.95 26.97
C PRO A 15 34.47 -18.64 27.92
N GLY A 16 33.94 -19.47 28.83
CA GLY A 16 34.76 -20.22 29.78
C GLY A 16 35.30 -19.42 30.98
N ALA A 17 34.86 -18.18 31.19
CA ALA A 17 35.22 -17.38 32.36
C ALA A 17 33.98 -16.87 33.11
N PHE A 18 34.14 -16.60 34.41
CA PHE A 18 33.09 -15.95 35.19
C PHE A 18 32.86 -14.51 34.73
N PRO A 19 31.60 -14.03 34.66
CA PRO A 19 31.28 -12.67 34.28
C PRO A 19 31.95 -11.66 35.20
N LYS A 20 32.50 -10.58 34.64
CA LYS A 20 33.10 -9.47 35.40
C LYS A 20 32.13 -8.30 35.49
N LEU A 21 31.88 -7.83 36.71
CA LEU A 21 31.10 -6.64 36.96
C LEU A 21 31.99 -5.40 36.79
N MET A 22 31.58 -4.48 35.93
CA MET A 22 32.32 -3.25 35.65
C MET A 22 31.41 -2.03 35.69
N GLU A 23 31.99 -0.92 36.10
CA GLU A 23 31.37 0.41 35.98
C GLU A 23 32.03 1.11 34.79
N ILE A 24 31.28 1.27 33.70
CA ILE A 24 31.74 1.93 32.47
C ILE A 24 31.39 3.41 32.56
N ASP A 25 32.40 4.26 32.41
CA ASP A 25 32.24 5.70 32.27
C ASP A 25 31.93 6.06 30.82
N GLN A 26 30.76 6.65 30.58
CA GLN A 26 30.25 7.04 29.28
C GLN A 26 30.87 8.35 28.75
N VAL A 27 31.72 9.06 29.51
CA VAL A 27 32.40 10.29 29.05
C VAL A 27 33.78 9.99 28.44
N SER A 28 34.54 9.07 29.02
CA SER A 28 35.82 8.61 28.48
C SER A 28 35.64 7.74 27.23
N ALA A 29 36.66 7.61 26.37
CA ALA A 29 36.64 6.74 25.18
C ALA A 29 36.69 5.25 25.60
N CYS A 30 35.59 4.78 26.19
CA CYS A 30 35.61 3.71 27.18
C CYS A 30 35.60 2.30 26.57
N VAL A 31 35.15 2.11 25.34
CA VAL A 31 35.02 0.74 24.79
C VAL A 31 36.41 0.10 24.60
N ARG A 32 37.38 0.83 24.04
CA ARG A 32 38.75 0.31 23.87
C ARG A 32 39.54 0.24 25.18
N VAL A 33 39.30 1.18 26.10
CA VAL A 33 40.02 1.24 27.39
C VAL A 33 39.53 0.16 28.37
N CYS A 34 38.24 -0.17 28.39
CA CYS A 34 37.70 -1.25 29.23
C CYS A 34 38.27 -2.64 28.86
N LEU A 35 38.59 -2.86 27.58
CA LEU A 35 39.16 -4.11 27.06
C LEU A 35 40.59 -4.36 27.56
N ALA A 36 41.35 -3.30 27.83
CA ALA A 36 42.75 -3.38 28.24
C ALA A 36 42.96 -4.01 29.64
N GLY A 37 41.93 -4.02 30.50
CA GLY A 37 41.98 -4.59 31.85
C GLY A 37 41.29 -5.95 32.01
N LEU A 38 40.64 -6.46 30.97
CA LEU A 38 39.79 -7.65 31.04
C LEU A 38 40.57 -8.92 30.67
N TRP A 39 40.77 -9.78 31.68
CA TRP A 39 41.28 -11.17 31.54
C TRP A 39 42.67 -11.30 30.88
N SER A 40 43.47 -10.22 30.87
CA SER A 40 44.85 -10.22 30.36
C SER A 40 44.98 -10.73 28.91
N LEU A 41 43.97 -10.46 28.08
CA LEU A 41 43.98 -10.83 26.66
C LEU A 41 45.06 -10.04 25.91
N ALA A 42 45.87 -10.71 25.08
CA ALA A 42 46.79 -10.04 24.17
C ALA A 42 46.02 -9.42 22.99
N ASN A 43 46.51 -8.31 22.44
CA ASN A 43 45.95 -7.60 21.27
C ASN A 43 44.50 -7.09 21.48
N HIS A 44 44.31 -6.12 22.36
CA HIS A 44 42.99 -5.55 22.70
C HIS A 44 42.20 -5.01 21.50
N ASP A 45 42.89 -4.59 20.42
CA ASP A 45 42.26 -4.12 19.18
C ASP A 45 41.50 -5.21 18.41
N GLN A 46 41.73 -6.48 18.78
CA GLN A 46 41.09 -7.64 18.15
C GLN A 46 39.73 -7.96 18.74
N PHE A 47 39.32 -7.27 19.80
CA PHE A 47 38.08 -7.54 20.53
C PHE A 47 37.14 -6.35 20.51
N ALA A 48 35.85 -6.64 20.65
CA ALA A 48 34.79 -5.66 20.79
C ALA A 48 33.72 -6.16 21.76
N LEU A 49 32.89 -5.23 22.24
CA LEU A 49 31.73 -5.53 23.06
C LEU A 49 30.50 -5.68 22.19
N GLN A 50 29.68 -6.68 22.50
CA GLN A 50 28.34 -6.87 21.96
C GLN A 50 27.33 -6.93 23.09
N HIS A 51 26.06 -6.64 22.80
CA HIS A 51 24.98 -7.01 23.71
C HIS A 51 24.88 -8.54 23.80
N ALA A 52 24.80 -9.10 25.00
CA ALA A 52 24.62 -10.55 25.19
C ALA A 52 23.15 -11.01 25.02
N ASP A 53 22.26 -10.10 24.63
CA ASP A 53 20.86 -10.39 24.35
C ASP A 53 20.66 -10.99 22.96
N SER A 54 19.40 -11.17 22.55
CA SER A 54 19.07 -11.77 21.25
C SER A 54 19.51 -10.95 20.04
N SER A 55 19.90 -9.68 20.21
CA SER A 55 20.34 -8.83 19.09
C SER A 55 21.79 -9.07 18.67
N ASN A 56 22.67 -9.38 19.63
CA ASN A 56 24.12 -9.48 19.44
C ASN A 56 24.75 -8.29 18.69
N PHE A 57 24.17 -7.08 18.82
CA PHE A 57 24.72 -5.88 18.17
C PHE A 57 25.99 -5.38 18.85
N TYR A 58 26.95 -4.94 18.04
CA TYR A 58 28.20 -4.35 18.46
C TYR A 58 27.99 -2.98 19.09
N ILE A 59 28.77 -2.76 20.14
CA ILE A 59 28.82 -1.50 20.87
C ILE A 59 29.98 -0.68 20.29
N THR A 60 29.63 0.53 19.88
CA THR A 60 30.49 1.55 19.30
C THR A 60 30.34 2.85 20.07
N GLU A 61 31.21 3.81 19.82
CA GLU A 61 31.10 5.15 20.39
C GLU A 61 29.78 5.86 20.01
N LYS A 62 29.11 5.43 18.92
CA LYS A 62 27.84 6.03 18.46
C LYS A 62 26.61 5.52 19.22
N ASN A 63 26.62 4.26 19.66
CA ASN A 63 25.49 3.63 20.35
C ASN A 63 25.77 3.27 21.82
N ARG A 64 26.96 3.59 22.36
CA ARG A 64 27.30 3.35 23.79
C ARG A 64 26.30 3.95 24.78
N ASN A 65 25.62 5.03 24.39
CA ASN A 65 24.60 5.70 25.19
C ASN A 65 23.33 4.85 25.36
N GLU A 66 23.16 3.79 24.57
CA GLU A 66 22.02 2.86 24.66
C GLU A 66 22.22 1.79 25.76
N ILE A 67 23.43 1.68 26.31
CA ILE A 67 23.75 0.73 27.39
C ILE A 67 23.04 1.16 28.68
N LYS A 68 22.28 0.25 29.27
CA LYS A 68 21.55 0.45 30.53
C LYS A 68 22.25 -0.22 31.71
N ASN A 69 22.03 0.29 32.92
CA ASN A 69 22.46 -0.37 34.15
C ASN A 69 21.89 -1.80 34.22
N GLY A 70 22.74 -2.76 34.56
CA GLY A 70 22.42 -4.18 34.61
C GLY A 70 22.47 -4.89 33.25
N ALA A 71 22.91 -4.22 32.17
CA ALA A 71 23.11 -4.88 30.89
C ALA A 71 24.20 -5.95 30.98
N ILE A 72 23.95 -7.07 30.30
CA ILE A 72 24.93 -8.13 30.11
C ILE A 72 25.54 -7.92 28.73
N LEU A 73 26.85 -7.74 28.70
CA LEU A 73 27.63 -7.56 27.49
C LEU A 73 28.49 -8.80 27.28
N ARG A 74 28.77 -9.13 26.02
CA ARG A 74 29.68 -10.18 25.65
C ARG A 74 30.93 -9.58 25.04
N LEU A 75 32.07 -10.03 25.53
CA LEU A 75 33.34 -9.79 24.87
C LEU A 75 33.51 -10.77 23.71
N THR A 76 33.66 -10.25 22.49
CA THR A 76 33.78 -11.04 21.26
C THR A 76 34.90 -10.51 20.37
N THR A 77 35.17 -11.17 19.25
CA THR A 77 36.06 -10.68 18.20
C THR A 77 35.56 -9.34 17.65
N SER A 78 36.48 -8.47 17.24
CA SER A 78 36.14 -7.17 16.66
C SER A 78 35.34 -7.35 15.36
N PRO A 79 34.46 -6.38 14.99
CA PRO A 79 33.69 -6.46 13.75
C PRO A 79 34.54 -6.72 12.52
N ALA A 80 35.70 -6.05 12.43
CA ALA A 80 36.65 -6.20 11.32
C ALA A 80 37.24 -7.61 11.25
N GLN A 81 37.70 -8.16 12.39
CA GLN A 81 38.22 -9.53 12.40
C GLN A 81 37.14 -10.57 12.15
N ASN A 82 35.96 -10.40 12.72
CA ASN A 82 34.85 -11.32 12.49
C ASN A 82 34.42 -11.29 11.01
N ALA A 83 34.38 -10.10 10.40
CA ALA A 83 34.10 -9.95 8.97
C ALA A 83 35.17 -10.65 8.11
N GLN A 84 36.46 -10.49 8.43
CA GLN A 84 37.55 -11.20 7.74
C GLN A 84 37.45 -12.72 7.89
N GLN A 85 37.22 -13.22 9.11
CA GLN A 85 37.08 -14.66 9.36
C GLN A 85 35.88 -15.26 8.62
N LEU A 86 34.74 -14.57 8.61
CA LEU A 86 33.56 -15.01 7.86
C LEU A 86 33.81 -14.96 6.36
N HIS A 87 34.44 -13.89 5.86
CA HIS A 87 34.81 -13.76 4.46
C HIS A 87 35.70 -14.92 3.98
N GLU A 88 36.73 -15.29 4.75
CA GLU A 88 37.60 -16.45 4.47
C GLU A 88 36.86 -17.79 4.56
N ARG A 89 36.05 -17.99 5.62
CA ARG A 89 35.31 -19.24 5.83
C ARG A 89 34.27 -19.49 4.73
N ILE A 90 33.61 -18.45 4.22
CA ILE A 90 32.66 -18.55 3.10
C ILE A 90 33.38 -18.95 1.81
N GLN A 91 34.63 -18.56 1.64
CA GLN A 91 35.46 -18.95 0.49
C GLN A 91 36.13 -20.32 0.63
N SER A 92 36.06 -20.96 1.80
CA SER A 92 36.68 -22.26 2.08
C SER A 92 36.25 -23.37 1.11
N SER A 93 36.94 -24.52 1.09
CA SER A 93 36.51 -25.67 0.29
C SER A 93 35.44 -26.52 1.00
N SER A 94 35.28 -26.37 2.32
CA SER A 94 34.38 -27.17 3.14
C SER A 94 32.95 -26.61 3.12
N MET A 95 32.00 -27.45 2.74
CA MET A 95 30.60 -27.02 2.61
C MET A 95 29.93 -26.74 3.95
N ASP A 96 30.20 -27.55 4.97
CA ASP A 96 29.65 -27.35 6.32
C ASP A 96 30.20 -26.06 6.95
N ALA A 97 31.49 -25.79 6.74
CA ALA A 97 32.12 -24.55 7.20
C ALA A 97 31.50 -23.31 6.55
N LYS A 98 31.16 -23.39 5.24
CA LYS A 98 30.42 -22.33 4.53
C LYS A 98 29.02 -22.15 5.06
N LEU A 99 28.28 -23.24 5.26
CA LEU A 99 26.88 -23.17 5.69
C LEU A 99 26.79 -22.46 7.05
N GLU A 100 27.60 -22.87 8.02
CA GLU A 100 27.65 -22.22 9.33
C GLU A 100 28.11 -20.76 9.22
N ALA A 101 29.14 -20.47 8.40
CA ALA A 101 29.60 -19.10 8.21
C ALA A 101 28.53 -18.19 7.57
N LEU A 102 27.73 -18.71 6.63
CA LEU A 102 26.63 -17.95 6.01
C LEU A 102 25.46 -17.72 6.96
N LYS A 103 25.15 -18.71 7.80
CA LYS A 103 24.16 -18.58 8.86
C LYS A 103 24.57 -17.51 9.87
N ASP A 104 25.83 -17.52 10.29
CA ASP A 104 26.41 -16.48 11.15
C ASP A 104 26.38 -15.12 10.44
N LEU A 105 26.77 -15.07 9.16
CA LEU A 105 26.74 -13.85 8.36
C LEU A 105 25.34 -13.25 8.28
N ALA A 106 24.30 -14.05 8.04
CA ALA A 106 22.92 -13.59 7.98
C ALA A 106 22.47 -12.93 9.30
N ASN A 107 22.94 -13.45 10.45
CA ASN A 107 22.66 -12.86 11.75
C ASN A 107 23.43 -11.55 11.99
N TYR A 108 24.74 -11.53 11.71
CA TYR A 108 25.58 -10.35 11.93
C TYR A 108 25.30 -9.21 10.94
N SER A 109 24.80 -9.51 9.73
CA SER A 109 24.46 -8.52 8.70
C SER A 109 23.38 -7.53 9.13
N ARG A 110 22.59 -7.88 10.16
CA ARG A 110 21.58 -7.00 10.78
C ARG A 110 22.21 -5.79 11.51
N ASP A 111 23.47 -5.89 11.90
CA ASP A 111 24.21 -4.81 12.55
C ASP A 111 24.97 -3.97 11.51
N VAL A 112 24.68 -2.67 11.48
CA VAL A 112 25.32 -1.69 10.60
C VAL A 112 26.84 -1.63 10.78
N THR A 113 27.34 -1.85 12.00
CA THR A 113 28.78 -1.81 12.32
C THR A 113 29.52 -2.95 11.64
N PHE A 114 28.97 -4.16 11.75
CA PHE A 114 29.52 -5.33 11.06
C PHE A 114 29.33 -5.22 9.55
N ALA A 115 28.14 -4.79 9.11
CA ALA A 115 27.82 -4.63 7.70
C ALA A 115 28.84 -3.74 6.97
N GLN A 116 29.22 -2.61 7.58
CA GLN A 116 30.22 -1.71 7.01
C GLN A 116 31.57 -2.39 6.80
N GLU A 117 32.08 -3.12 7.79
CA GLU A 117 33.36 -3.83 7.68
C GLU A 117 33.32 -4.94 6.62
N PHE A 118 32.22 -5.70 6.56
CA PHE A 118 32.06 -6.75 5.55
C PHE A 118 31.91 -6.19 4.13
N ILE A 119 31.25 -5.03 3.98
CA ILE A 119 31.16 -4.31 2.70
C ILE A 119 32.53 -3.80 2.26
N ASN A 120 33.34 -3.28 3.20
CA ASN A 120 34.71 -2.82 2.90
C ASN A 120 35.63 -3.96 2.41
N LEU A 121 35.29 -5.22 2.69
CA LEU A 121 35.98 -6.43 2.22
C LEU A 121 35.42 -6.95 0.88
N ASP A 122 34.68 -6.14 0.14
CA ASP A 122 33.98 -6.54 -1.09
C ASP A 122 33.01 -7.72 -0.88
N GLY A 123 32.46 -7.85 0.34
CA GLY A 123 31.57 -8.94 0.72
C GLY A 123 30.29 -9.03 -0.12
N ILE A 124 29.78 -7.89 -0.61
CA ILE A 124 28.63 -7.88 -1.55
C ILE A 124 28.98 -8.57 -2.87
N SER A 125 30.16 -8.28 -3.43
CA SER A 125 30.62 -8.93 -4.66
C SER A 125 30.80 -10.44 -4.45
N LEU A 126 31.31 -10.87 -3.30
CA LEU A 126 31.36 -12.28 -2.93
C LEU A 126 29.97 -12.94 -2.93
N LEU A 127 28.98 -12.31 -2.29
CA LEU A 127 27.61 -12.86 -2.23
C LEU A 127 26.94 -12.91 -3.62
N THR A 128 27.10 -11.86 -4.43
CA THR A 128 26.55 -11.84 -5.80
C THR A 128 27.16 -12.93 -6.66
N GLN A 129 28.49 -13.12 -6.59
CA GLN A 129 29.19 -14.20 -7.29
C GLN A 129 28.72 -15.58 -6.82
N MET A 130 28.46 -15.77 -5.52
CA MET A 130 27.92 -17.02 -4.99
C MET A 130 26.52 -17.31 -5.53
N VAL A 131 25.66 -16.31 -5.66
CA VAL A 131 24.33 -16.45 -6.25
C VAL A 131 24.41 -16.80 -7.74
N GLU A 132 25.26 -16.09 -8.50
CA GLU A 132 25.45 -16.32 -9.94
C GLU A 132 26.03 -17.72 -10.23
N SER A 133 27.14 -18.06 -9.57
CA SER A 133 27.91 -19.31 -9.80
C SER A 133 27.34 -20.54 -9.08
N GLY A 134 26.54 -20.33 -8.04
CA GLY A 134 26.05 -21.36 -7.12
C GLY A 134 25.11 -22.38 -7.75
N THR A 135 24.64 -22.21 -8.98
CA THR A 135 23.69 -23.17 -9.58
C THR A 135 24.32 -24.13 -10.57
N GLU A 136 25.32 -23.71 -11.36
CA GLU A 136 25.95 -24.58 -12.37
C GLU A 136 26.94 -25.57 -11.75
N ARG A 137 27.73 -25.10 -10.78
CA ARG A 137 28.70 -25.95 -10.06
C ARG A 137 28.00 -26.99 -9.15
N TYR A 138 26.82 -26.66 -8.65
CA TYR A 138 26.11 -27.44 -7.64
C TYR A 138 24.92 -28.25 -8.18
N GLN A 139 24.41 -27.98 -9.40
CA GLN A 139 23.45 -28.86 -10.08
C GLN A 139 24.00 -30.30 -10.26
N LYS A 140 25.32 -30.45 -10.43
CA LYS A 140 25.98 -31.77 -10.47
C LYS A 140 25.94 -32.51 -9.12
N LEU A 141 25.92 -31.78 -8.00
CA LEU A 141 25.88 -32.31 -6.63
C LEU A 141 24.45 -32.37 -6.04
N GLN A 142 23.49 -31.70 -6.69
CA GLN A 142 22.08 -31.59 -6.29
C GLN A 142 21.35 -32.95 -6.22
N LYS A 143 21.86 -33.98 -6.90
CA LYS A 143 21.32 -35.35 -6.83
C LYS A 143 21.61 -36.07 -5.50
N ILE A 144 22.58 -35.61 -4.71
CA ILE A 144 23.08 -36.33 -3.52
C ILE A 144 22.73 -35.59 -2.21
N MET A 145 22.73 -34.24 -2.19
CA MET A 145 22.54 -33.44 -0.97
C MET A 145 21.59 -32.25 -1.17
N LYS A 146 20.36 -32.53 -1.60
CA LYS A 146 19.31 -31.54 -1.89
C LYS A 146 18.97 -30.55 -0.74
N PRO A 147 18.98 -30.92 0.55
CA PRO A 147 18.57 -30.01 1.64
C PRO A 147 19.56 -28.85 1.88
N CYS A 148 20.86 -29.14 1.90
CA CYS A 148 21.91 -28.21 2.34
C CYS A 148 22.09 -26.98 1.43
N PHE A 149 21.75 -27.11 0.14
CA PHE A 149 21.85 -26.01 -0.82
C PHE A 149 20.75 -24.94 -0.63
N GLY A 150 19.53 -25.38 -0.28
CA GLY A 150 18.42 -24.47 -0.04
C GLY A 150 18.73 -23.51 1.10
N ASP A 151 19.21 -24.08 2.21
CA ASP A 151 19.62 -23.33 3.39
C ASP A 151 20.77 -22.37 3.09
N MET A 152 21.80 -22.83 2.38
CA MET A 152 22.95 -22.00 2.01
C MET A 152 22.54 -20.77 1.19
N LEU A 153 21.72 -20.96 0.16
CA LEU A 153 21.22 -19.87 -0.66
C LEU A 153 20.30 -18.94 0.13
N SER A 154 19.44 -19.50 0.99
CA SER A 154 18.55 -18.72 1.86
C SER A 154 19.32 -17.80 2.80
N PHE A 155 20.37 -18.30 3.46
CA PHE A 155 21.24 -17.47 4.31
C PHE A 155 22.03 -16.44 3.48
N THR A 156 22.51 -16.81 2.30
CA THR A 156 23.20 -15.87 1.38
C THR A 156 22.28 -14.71 0.99
N LEU A 157 21.05 -14.99 0.58
CA LEU A 157 20.08 -13.97 0.20
C LEU A 157 19.61 -13.15 1.41
N THR A 158 19.49 -13.76 2.58
CA THR A 158 19.15 -13.05 3.81
C THR A 158 20.25 -12.07 4.21
N ALA A 159 21.51 -12.52 4.24
CA ALA A 159 22.66 -11.63 4.47
C ALA A 159 22.70 -10.49 3.45
N PHE A 160 22.48 -10.80 2.17
CA PHE A 160 22.45 -9.79 1.11
C PHE A 160 21.37 -8.72 1.35
N VAL A 161 20.13 -9.12 1.67
CA VAL A 161 19.03 -8.19 1.96
C VAL A 161 19.39 -7.29 3.14
N GLU A 162 19.80 -7.87 4.27
CA GLU A 162 20.15 -7.12 5.49
C GLU A 162 21.29 -6.13 5.24
N LEU A 163 22.33 -6.53 4.48
CA LEU A 163 23.44 -5.63 4.13
C LEU A 163 22.97 -4.45 3.25
N MET A 164 22.09 -4.71 2.29
CA MET A 164 21.55 -3.69 1.38
C MET A 164 20.56 -2.75 2.06
N ASP A 165 19.88 -3.20 3.10
CA ASP A 165 18.90 -2.42 3.85
C ASP A 165 19.53 -1.27 4.64
N HIS A 166 20.80 -1.38 5.04
CA HIS A 166 21.56 -0.27 5.62
C HIS A 166 21.76 0.89 4.64
N GLY A 167 21.64 0.64 3.33
CA GLY A 167 21.74 1.67 2.29
C GLY A 167 23.15 2.28 2.15
N ILE A 168 24.18 1.52 2.53
CA ILE A 168 25.60 1.88 2.38
C ILE A 168 26.02 1.76 0.90
N VAL A 169 25.51 0.76 0.19
CA VAL A 169 25.84 0.44 -1.21
C VAL A 169 24.68 0.85 -2.13
N SER A 170 25.01 1.42 -3.30
CA SER A 170 24.00 1.71 -4.32
C SER A 170 23.51 0.43 -5.00
N TRP A 171 22.24 0.39 -5.38
CA TRP A 171 21.70 -0.72 -6.16
C TRP A 171 22.19 -0.74 -7.61
N ASP A 172 22.72 0.36 -8.14
CA ASP A 172 23.12 0.48 -9.55
C ASP A 172 24.37 -0.35 -9.92
N THR A 173 25.07 -0.93 -8.93
CA THR A 173 26.29 -1.69 -9.14
C THR A 173 26.07 -3.15 -9.54
N PHE A 174 24.81 -3.62 -9.58
CA PHE A 174 24.52 -5.04 -9.82
C PHE A 174 24.48 -5.43 -11.29
N SER A 175 25.08 -6.60 -11.57
CA SER A 175 25.15 -7.16 -12.91
C SER A 175 23.77 -7.61 -13.40
N VAL A 176 23.56 -7.59 -14.72
CA VAL A 176 22.36 -8.17 -15.34
C VAL A 176 22.28 -9.68 -15.09
N ALA A 177 23.43 -10.36 -14.93
CA ALA A 177 23.47 -11.79 -14.64
C ALA A 177 22.89 -12.11 -13.25
N PHE A 178 23.21 -11.28 -12.25
CA PHE A 178 22.64 -11.38 -10.90
C PHE A 178 21.12 -11.20 -10.93
N ILE A 179 20.63 -10.16 -11.62
CA ILE A 179 19.18 -9.87 -11.74
C ILE A 179 18.45 -11.05 -12.39
N LYS A 180 18.96 -11.54 -13.53
CA LYS A 180 18.46 -12.75 -14.21
C LYS A 180 18.40 -13.95 -13.27
N LYS A 181 19.40 -14.08 -12.40
CA LYS A 181 19.46 -15.18 -11.44
C LYS A 181 18.37 -15.11 -10.39
N ILE A 182 18.20 -13.94 -9.77
CA ILE A 182 17.15 -13.72 -8.78
C ILE A 182 15.76 -13.92 -9.41
N ALA A 183 15.53 -13.37 -10.61
CA ALA A 183 14.30 -13.58 -11.36
C ALA A 183 14.05 -15.08 -11.66
N SER A 184 15.10 -15.85 -11.98
CA SER A 184 14.98 -17.29 -12.21
C SER A 184 14.50 -18.08 -10.99
N TYR A 185 14.76 -17.61 -9.77
CA TYR A 185 14.26 -18.24 -8.54
C TYR A 185 12.77 -18.00 -8.33
N VAL A 186 12.28 -16.83 -8.75
CA VAL A 186 10.84 -16.52 -8.78
C VAL A 186 10.13 -17.32 -9.86
N ASN A 187 10.75 -17.52 -11.02
CA ASN A 187 10.14 -18.25 -12.13
C ASN A 187 10.04 -19.78 -11.91
N LYS A 188 10.66 -20.32 -10.86
CA LYS A 188 10.61 -21.75 -10.52
C LYS A 188 9.48 -22.01 -9.51
N PHE A 189 8.43 -22.71 -9.97
CA PHE A 189 7.24 -23.04 -9.18
C PHE A 189 7.47 -24.04 -8.02
N ALA A 190 8.69 -24.53 -7.84
CA ALA A 190 9.08 -25.48 -6.78
C ALA A 190 10.34 -25.03 -6.03
N SER A 191 10.51 -23.72 -5.86
CA SER A 191 11.57 -23.14 -5.03
C SER A 191 11.22 -23.23 -3.54
N ASP A 192 12.26 -23.27 -2.70
CA ASP A 192 12.11 -23.12 -1.25
C ASP A 192 11.40 -21.78 -0.92
N ILE A 193 10.47 -21.81 0.05
CA ILE A 193 9.67 -20.64 0.45
C ILE A 193 10.57 -19.48 0.88
N SER A 194 11.64 -19.77 1.63
CA SER A 194 12.56 -18.74 2.12
C SER A 194 13.32 -18.07 0.98
N ILE A 195 13.77 -18.85 -0.01
CA ILE A 195 14.48 -18.35 -1.19
C ILE A 195 13.55 -17.50 -2.05
N LEU A 196 12.31 -17.98 -2.28
CA LEU A 196 11.30 -17.24 -3.04
C LEU A 196 10.98 -15.91 -2.35
N GLN A 197 10.76 -15.93 -1.04
CA GLN A 197 10.48 -14.75 -0.24
C GLN A 197 11.60 -13.71 -0.37
N ARG A 198 12.85 -14.10 -0.15
CA ARG A 198 14.01 -13.19 -0.26
C ARG A 198 14.21 -12.72 -1.71
N SER A 199 13.96 -13.57 -2.71
CA SER A 199 14.09 -13.19 -4.11
C SER A 199 13.07 -12.12 -4.51
N LEU A 200 11.79 -12.30 -4.15
CA LEU A 200 10.75 -11.29 -4.38
C LEU A 200 11.09 -9.97 -3.68
N ALA A 201 11.58 -10.07 -2.45
CA ALA A 201 12.03 -8.93 -1.66
C ALA A 201 13.17 -8.16 -2.38
N ILE A 202 14.23 -8.86 -2.81
CA ILE A 202 15.33 -8.23 -3.56
C ILE A 202 14.83 -7.52 -4.83
N LEU A 203 13.91 -8.14 -5.57
CA LEU A 203 13.36 -7.56 -6.81
C LEU A 203 12.51 -6.31 -6.55
N GLU A 204 11.66 -6.34 -5.53
CA GLU A 204 10.90 -5.16 -5.08
C GLU A 204 11.87 -4.01 -4.77
N SER A 205 12.91 -4.28 -3.98
CA SER A 205 13.91 -3.27 -3.61
C SER A 205 14.70 -2.76 -4.82
N MET A 206 15.07 -3.62 -5.77
CA MET A 206 15.73 -3.18 -7.01
C MET A 206 14.86 -2.20 -7.80
N VAL A 207 13.58 -2.54 -7.99
CA VAL A 207 12.62 -1.72 -8.73
C VAL A 207 12.41 -0.37 -8.06
N LEU A 208 12.20 -0.34 -6.75
CA LEU A 208 11.92 0.91 -6.02
C LEU A 208 13.11 1.88 -6.02
N ASN A 209 14.34 1.37 -6.12
CA ASN A 209 15.55 2.17 -5.93
C ASN A 209 16.20 2.67 -7.23
N SER A 210 15.95 2.07 -8.39
CA SER A 210 16.57 2.51 -9.66
C SER A 210 15.67 2.28 -10.88
N HIS A 211 15.61 3.27 -11.77
CA HIS A 211 14.84 3.19 -13.00
C HIS A 211 15.47 2.24 -14.04
N ASP A 212 16.80 2.17 -14.11
CA ASP A 212 17.50 1.23 -14.97
C ASP A 212 17.28 -0.23 -14.51
N LEU A 213 17.31 -0.46 -13.20
CA LEU A 213 16.98 -1.77 -12.63
C LEU A 213 15.51 -2.14 -12.85
N TYR A 214 14.59 -1.19 -12.76
CA TYR A 214 13.18 -1.42 -13.11
C TYR A 214 13.04 -1.99 -14.53
N GLN A 215 13.67 -1.36 -15.53
CA GLN A 215 13.59 -1.82 -16.91
C GLN A 215 14.14 -3.24 -17.06
N LYS A 216 15.27 -3.54 -16.41
CA LYS A 216 15.88 -4.87 -16.41
C LYS A 216 14.98 -5.92 -15.74
N VAL A 217 14.40 -5.61 -14.57
CA VAL A 217 13.50 -6.53 -13.86
C VAL A 217 12.22 -6.78 -14.66
N ALA A 218 11.63 -5.73 -15.26
CA ALA A 218 10.42 -5.82 -16.07
C ALA A 218 10.60 -6.65 -17.37
N GLN A 219 11.84 -6.82 -17.84
CA GLN A 219 12.17 -7.72 -18.96
C GLN A 219 12.30 -9.19 -18.52
N GLU A 220 12.68 -9.46 -17.27
CA GLU A 220 12.93 -10.81 -16.76
C GLU A 220 11.72 -11.45 -16.08
N ILE A 221 10.78 -10.64 -15.61
CA ILE A 221 9.59 -11.09 -14.88
C ILE A 221 8.33 -10.55 -15.53
N THR A 222 7.42 -11.47 -15.83
CA THR A 222 6.07 -11.17 -16.29
C THR A 222 5.06 -11.37 -15.16
N ILE A 223 3.96 -10.62 -15.17
CA ILE A 223 2.88 -10.81 -14.19
C ILE A 223 2.29 -12.23 -14.27
N GLY A 224 2.30 -12.85 -15.46
CA GLY A 224 1.91 -14.25 -15.63
C GLY A 224 2.73 -15.24 -14.80
N GLN A 225 4.03 -14.96 -14.60
CA GLN A 225 4.90 -15.77 -13.72
C GLN A 225 4.66 -15.49 -12.23
N LEU A 226 4.13 -14.31 -11.89
CA LEU A 226 3.79 -13.93 -10.51
C LEU A 226 2.43 -14.49 -10.05
N ILE A 227 1.50 -14.73 -10.99
CA ILE A 227 0.16 -15.24 -10.72
C ILE A 227 0.14 -16.52 -9.86
N PRO A 228 0.93 -17.56 -10.17
CA PRO A 228 0.89 -18.81 -9.38
C PRO A 228 1.31 -18.61 -7.92
N HIS A 229 2.18 -17.65 -7.63
CA HIS A 229 2.58 -17.29 -6.27
C HIS A 229 1.43 -16.67 -5.47
N LEU A 230 0.52 -15.96 -6.14
CA LEU A 230 -0.72 -15.46 -5.54
C LEU A 230 -1.74 -16.57 -5.27
N GLN A 231 -1.76 -17.60 -6.10
CA GLN A 231 -2.66 -18.75 -5.95
C GLN A 231 -2.26 -19.71 -4.82
N GLY A 232 -1.00 -19.62 -4.36
CA GLY A 232 -0.48 -20.37 -3.23
C GLY A 232 -1.19 -20.06 -1.91
N THR A 233 -0.93 -20.87 -0.89
CA THR A 233 -1.55 -20.77 0.44
C THR A 233 -0.73 -19.96 1.44
N ASP A 234 0.45 -19.45 1.09
CA ASP A 234 1.33 -18.71 2.01
C ASP A 234 1.04 -17.19 1.95
N GLN A 235 0.79 -16.54 3.09
CA GLN A 235 0.37 -15.12 3.11
C GLN A 235 1.55 -14.20 2.88
N GLU A 236 2.74 -14.59 3.35
CA GLU A 236 3.95 -13.81 3.19
C GLU A 236 4.34 -13.78 1.72
N ILE A 237 4.37 -14.94 1.06
CA ILE A 237 4.65 -15.02 -0.39
C ILE A 237 3.64 -14.18 -1.20
N GLN A 238 2.35 -14.28 -0.90
CA GLN A 238 1.34 -13.44 -1.54
C GLN A 238 1.62 -11.95 -1.29
N THR A 239 2.02 -11.57 -0.07
CA THR A 239 2.29 -10.17 0.31
C THR A 239 3.47 -9.62 -0.49
N TYR A 240 4.59 -10.34 -0.52
CA TYR A 240 5.78 -9.96 -1.30
C TYR A 240 5.48 -9.94 -2.80
N THR A 241 4.66 -10.86 -3.29
CA THR A 241 4.27 -10.89 -4.71
C THR A 241 3.47 -9.64 -5.08
N ILE A 242 2.47 -9.25 -4.27
CA ILE A 242 1.72 -8.01 -4.49
C ILE A 242 2.63 -6.79 -4.33
N ALA A 243 3.58 -6.80 -3.40
CA ALA A 243 4.54 -5.72 -3.23
C ALA A 243 5.43 -5.52 -4.47
N VAL A 244 5.92 -6.60 -5.11
CA VAL A 244 6.63 -6.51 -6.40
C VAL A 244 5.72 -5.94 -7.49
N ILE A 245 4.46 -6.39 -7.57
CA ILE A 245 3.48 -5.87 -8.55
C ILE A 245 3.26 -4.36 -8.32
N ASN A 246 3.08 -3.93 -7.08
CA ASN A 246 2.93 -2.53 -6.70
C ASN A 246 4.19 -1.71 -7.06
N ALA A 247 5.38 -2.24 -6.79
CA ALA A 247 6.64 -1.58 -7.11
C ALA A 247 6.84 -1.40 -8.62
N LEU A 248 6.57 -2.45 -9.41
CA LEU A 248 6.61 -2.40 -10.87
C LEU A 248 5.63 -1.37 -11.42
N PHE A 249 4.45 -1.28 -10.82
CA PHE A 249 3.44 -0.33 -11.27
C PHE A 249 3.76 1.12 -10.89
N LEU A 250 4.22 1.34 -9.66
CA LEU A 250 4.60 2.66 -9.15
C LEU A 250 5.78 3.28 -9.92
N LYS A 251 6.68 2.46 -10.46
CA LYS A 251 7.89 2.91 -11.19
C LYS A 251 7.76 2.87 -12.70
N ALA A 252 6.61 2.45 -13.23
CA ALA A 252 6.37 2.49 -14.66
C ALA A 252 6.48 3.94 -15.16
N PRO A 253 7.24 4.21 -16.24
CA PRO A 253 7.38 5.57 -16.76
C PRO A 253 6.04 6.13 -17.24
N ASP A 254 5.81 7.44 -17.10
CA ASP A 254 4.57 8.11 -17.55
C ASP A 254 4.61 8.51 -19.05
N ASP A 255 5.75 8.31 -19.73
CA ASP A 255 6.08 9.11 -20.91
C ASP A 255 5.37 8.62 -22.21
N LYS A 256 4.57 9.51 -22.81
CA LYS A 256 3.72 9.28 -23.99
C LYS A 256 4.49 9.32 -25.33
N ARG A 257 5.82 9.43 -25.33
CA ARG A 257 6.65 9.70 -26.52
C ARG A 257 7.79 8.70 -26.74
N GLN A 258 7.53 7.40 -26.72
CA GLN A 258 8.35 6.42 -27.45
C GLN A 258 7.73 5.03 -27.32
N VAL A 259 8.26 4.10 -28.10
CA VAL A 259 7.87 2.69 -28.28
C VAL A 259 7.55 1.91 -26.98
N SER A 260 7.88 2.43 -25.79
CA SER A 260 7.44 1.98 -24.45
C SER A 260 5.96 2.24 -24.10
N CYS A 261 5.18 2.96 -24.93
CA CYS A 261 3.73 3.04 -24.77
C CYS A 261 3.03 1.67 -24.84
N SER A 262 3.67 0.65 -25.45
CA SER A 262 3.15 -0.71 -25.39
C SER A 262 3.17 -1.24 -23.96
N TYR A 263 4.27 -1.07 -23.21
CA TYR A 263 4.46 -1.70 -21.91
C TYR A 263 3.61 -1.08 -20.78
N ILE A 264 3.32 0.24 -20.80
CA ILE A 264 2.43 0.87 -19.79
C ILE A 264 0.98 0.53 -20.08
N SER A 265 0.56 0.63 -21.35
CA SER A 265 -0.77 0.17 -21.76
C SER A 265 -0.92 -1.33 -21.47
N GLU A 266 0.11 -2.13 -21.69
CA GLU A 266 0.16 -3.55 -21.41
C GLU A 266 0.19 -3.82 -19.90
N MET A 267 0.96 -3.12 -19.07
CA MET A 267 0.96 -3.27 -17.61
C MET A 267 -0.36 -2.80 -16.97
N ALA A 268 -0.91 -1.67 -17.40
CA ALA A 268 -2.23 -1.22 -16.99
C ALA A 268 -3.33 -2.17 -17.48
N ASN A 269 -3.20 -2.71 -18.71
CA ASN A 269 -4.10 -3.75 -19.23
C ASN A 269 -3.92 -5.08 -18.50
N ILE A 270 -2.72 -5.42 -18.00
CA ILE A 270 -2.42 -6.64 -17.25
C ILE A 270 -2.87 -6.52 -15.79
N LEU A 271 -2.74 -5.34 -15.17
CA LEU A 271 -3.34 -5.08 -13.86
C LEU A 271 -4.87 -5.03 -13.96
N ALA A 272 -5.39 -4.50 -15.08
CA ALA A 272 -6.78 -4.61 -15.47
C ALA A 272 -7.14 -5.98 -16.07
N GLN A 273 -6.21 -6.95 -16.18
CA GLN A 273 -6.58 -8.28 -16.63
C GLN A 273 -7.47 -8.89 -15.56
N LYS A 274 -8.68 -9.25 -15.98
CA LYS A 274 -9.69 -9.99 -15.23
C LYS A 274 -9.09 -11.14 -14.39
N GLN A 275 -8.04 -11.78 -14.90
CA GLN A 275 -7.36 -12.87 -14.22
C GLN A 275 -6.70 -12.44 -12.90
N LEU A 276 -5.87 -11.38 -12.88
CA LEU A 276 -5.14 -10.95 -11.67
C LEU A 276 -6.12 -10.55 -10.57
N ARG A 277 -7.10 -9.70 -10.89
CA ARG A 277 -8.14 -9.27 -9.96
C ARG A 277 -8.95 -10.46 -9.41
N SER A 278 -9.34 -11.40 -10.27
CA SER A 278 -10.05 -12.61 -9.85
C SER A 278 -9.21 -13.47 -8.91
N ILE A 279 -7.91 -13.58 -9.16
CA ILE A 279 -6.98 -14.33 -8.30
C ILE A 279 -6.85 -13.66 -6.94
N ILE A 280 -6.62 -12.35 -6.89
CA ILE A 280 -6.55 -11.59 -5.63
C ILE A 280 -7.86 -11.70 -4.86
N LEU A 281 -9.00 -11.55 -5.53
CA LEU A 281 -10.31 -11.69 -4.90
C LEU A 281 -10.49 -13.10 -4.29
N THR A 282 -10.09 -14.15 -5.00
CA THR A 282 -10.33 -15.54 -4.60
C THR A 282 -9.33 -16.04 -3.56
N HIS A 283 -8.03 -15.83 -3.79
CA HIS A 283 -6.94 -16.42 -3.01
C HIS A 283 -6.40 -15.51 -1.89
N VAL A 284 -6.75 -14.21 -1.90
CA VAL A 284 -6.32 -13.24 -0.87
C VAL A 284 -7.53 -12.70 -0.12
N ILE A 285 -8.48 -12.06 -0.79
CA ILE A 285 -9.60 -11.34 -0.13
C ILE A 285 -10.64 -12.31 0.44
N ARG A 286 -11.03 -13.33 -0.33
CA ARG A 286 -12.00 -14.37 0.09
C ARG A 286 -11.34 -15.61 0.66
N ALA A 287 -10.03 -15.57 0.92
CA ALA A 287 -9.35 -16.66 1.59
C ALA A 287 -9.95 -16.90 2.98
N GLN A 288 -9.93 -18.15 3.46
CA GLN A 288 -10.47 -18.49 4.79
C GLN A 288 -9.70 -17.85 5.95
N ARG A 289 -8.48 -17.37 5.71
CA ARG A 289 -7.63 -16.73 6.70
C ARG A 289 -7.87 -15.23 6.79
N ALA A 290 -7.62 -14.66 7.97
CA ALA A 290 -7.63 -13.22 8.15
C ALA A 290 -6.48 -12.55 7.37
N ILE A 291 -6.75 -11.37 6.84
CA ILE A 291 -5.75 -10.53 6.17
C ILE A 291 -4.93 -9.80 7.24
N ASN A 292 -3.61 -9.98 7.24
CA ASN A 292 -2.73 -9.26 8.14
C ASN A 292 -2.53 -7.79 7.70
N ASN A 293 -1.98 -6.94 8.57
CA ASN A 293 -1.84 -5.51 8.30
C ASN A 293 -0.94 -5.19 7.10
N GLU A 294 0.09 -6.00 6.83
CA GLU A 294 1.01 -5.77 5.73
C GLU A 294 0.34 -6.10 4.40
N MET A 295 -0.34 -7.24 4.31
CA MET A 295 -1.17 -7.61 3.17
C MET A 295 -2.27 -6.57 2.92
N ALA A 296 -2.97 -6.12 3.96
CA ALA A 296 -3.99 -5.08 3.84
C ALA A 296 -3.42 -3.76 3.30
N HIS A 297 -2.21 -3.39 3.72
CA HIS A 297 -1.47 -2.25 3.17
C HIS A 297 -1.14 -2.46 1.69
N GLN A 298 -0.63 -3.63 1.30
CA GLN A 298 -0.33 -3.92 -0.11
C GLN A 298 -1.59 -3.89 -1.00
N LEU A 299 -2.74 -4.34 -0.50
CA LEU A 299 -4.03 -4.24 -1.19
C LEU A 299 -4.53 -2.78 -1.29
N TYR A 300 -4.32 -1.98 -0.25
CA TYR A 300 -4.59 -0.54 -0.29
C TYR A 300 -3.73 0.16 -1.36
N VAL A 301 -2.42 -0.09 -1.36
CA VAL A 301 -1.49 0.48 -2.36
C VAL A 301 -1.94 0.09 -3.76
N LEU A 302 -2.22 -1.19 -4.00
CA LEU A 302 -2.72 -1.67 -5.29
C LEU A 302 -4.01 -0.98 -5.72
N GLN A 303 -4.94 -0.80 -4.79
CA GLN A 303 -6.21 -0.12 -5.06
C GLN A 303 -6.00 1.35 -5.45
N VAL A 304 -5.16 2.09 -4.71
CA VAL A 304 -4.83 3.49 -5.02
C VAL A 304 -4.20 3.59 -6.40
N LEU A 305 -3.20 2.76 -6.69
CA LEU A 305 -2.55 2.78 -8.01
C LEU A 305 -3.55 2.44 -9.13
N THR A 306 -4.47 1.50 -8.90
CA THR A 306 -5.52 1.14 -9.87
C THR A 306 -6.46 2.32 -10.12
N PHE A 307 -6.83 3.07 -9.09
CA PHE A 307 -7.63 4.28 -9.25
C PHE A 307 -6.88 5.40 -9.98
N ASN A 308 -5.57 5.52 -9.78
CA ASN A 308 -4.76 6.54 -10.45
C ASN A 308 -4.67 6.32 -11.97
N LEU A 309 -4.98 5.13 -12.49
CA LEU A 309 -5.17 4.92 -13.94
C LEU A 309 -6.29 5.80 -14.53
N LEU A 310 -7.24 6.23 -13.70
CA LEU A 310 -8.34 7.11 -14.12
C LEU A 310 -7.91 8.58 -14.19
N GLU A 311 -6.77 8.95 -13.58
CA GLU A 311 -6.31 10.34 -13.49
C GLU A 311 -6.09 10.96 -14.87
N ASP A 312 -5.48 10.23 -15.81
CA ASP A 312 -5.24 10.75 -17.17
C ASP A 312 -6.55 11.16 -17.84
N ARG A 313 -7.57 10.31 -17.78
CA ARG A 313 -8.91 10.61 -18.32
C ARG A 313 -9.63 11.68 -17.52
N MET A 314 -9.42 11.72 -16.20
CA MET A 314 -9.97 12.74 -15.31
C MET A 314 -9.44 14.15 -15.62
N MET A 315 -8.17 14.24 -16.03
CA MET A 315 -7.47 15.49 -16.33
C MET A 315 -7.42 15.82 -17.82
N THR A 316 -7.88 14.92 -18.69
CA THR A 316 -8.03 15.17 -20.12
C THR A 316 -9.29 16.00 -20.37
N LYS A 317 -9.11 17.20 -20.93
CA LYS A 317 -10.21 18.04 -21.42
C LYS A 317 -10.74 17.50 -22.74
N MET A 318 -12.04 17.58 -22.95
CA MET A 318 -12.62 17.34 -24.27
C MET A 318 -12.19 18.44 -25.25
N ASP A 319 -11.85 18.07 -26.48
CA ASP A 319 -11.70 19.01 -27.59
C ASP A 319 -13.07 19.18 -28.29
N PRO A 320 -13.72 20.36 -28.21
CA PRO A 320 -15.01 20.59 -28.85
C PRO A 320 -14.99 20.55 -30.38
N GLN A 321 -13.81 20.57 -31.01
CA GLN A 321 -13.64 20.46 -32.46
C GLN A 321 -13.38 19.02 -32.92
N ASP A 322 -13.00 18.11 -32.02
CA ASP A 322 -12.75 16.71 -32.34
C ASP A 322 -14.08 15.97 -32.62
N GLN A 323 -14.27 15.55 -33.87
CA GLN A 323 -15.48 14.87 -34.29
C GLN A 323 -15.69 13.53 -33.56
N ALA A 324 -14.64 12.75 -33.31
CA ALA A 324 -14.77 11.44 -32.67
C ALA A 324 -15.25 11.56 -31.22
N GLN A 325 -14.82 12.61 -30.51
CA GLN A 325 -15.28 12.88 -29.15
C GLN A 325 -16.74 13.35 -29.15
N ARG A 326 -17.12 14.21 -30.12
CA ARG A 326 -18.51 14.65 -30.28
C ARG A 326 -19.46 13.52 -30.64
N ASP A 327 -18.99 12.53 -31.40
CA ASP A 327 -19.75 11.33 -31.75
C ASP A 327 -20.15 10.52 -30.50
N ILE A 328 -19.35 10.56 -29.43
CA ILE A 328 -19.70 9.91 -28.15
C ILE A 328 -20.91 10.61 -27.51
N ILE A 329 -20.95 11.95 -27.51
CA ILE A 329 -22.11 12.70 -26.99
C ILE A 329 -23.35 12.46 -27.88
N PHE A 330 -23.14 12.40 -29.19
CA PHE A 330 -24.21 12.04 -30.11
C PHE A 330 -24.76 10.64 -29.83
N GLU A 331 -23.90 9.66 -29.55
CA GLU A 331 -24.30 8.31 -29.20
C GLU A 331 -25.13 8.25 -27.91
N LEU A 332 -24.75 9.00 -26.87
CA LEU A 332 -25.58 9.15 -25.66
C LEU A 332 -27.00 9.64 -26.00
N ARG A 333 -27.09 10.68 -26.81
CA ARG A 333 -28.37 11.26 -27.26
C ARG A 333 -29.17 10.25 -28.09
N ARG A 334 -28.51 9.49 -28.97
CA ARG A 334 -29.13 8.45 -29.80
C ARG A 334 -29.71 7.33 -28.94
N ILE A 335 -28.95 6.82 -27.97
CA ILE A 335 -29.41 5.76 -27.07
C ILE A 335 -30.64 6.22 -26.26
N ALA A 336 -30.66 7.47 -25.81
CA ALA A 336 -31.74 8.00 -24.98
C ALA A 336 -33.05 8.28 -25.73
N PHE A 337 -33.01 8.76 -26.98
CA PHE A 337 -34.19 9.28 -27.67
C PHE A 337 -34.54 8.58 -28.99
N ASP A 338 -33.58 7.90 -29.63
CA ASP A 338 -33.79 7.28 -30.94
C ASP A 338 -33.94 5.75 -30.87
N ALA A 339 -33.87 5.15 -29.67
CA ALA A 339 -34.01 3.70 -29.49
C ALA A 339 -35.39 3.15 -29.93
N GLU A 340 -36.42 4.01 -30.05
CA GLU A 340 -37.79 3.65 -30.43
C GLU A 340 -38.31 4.37 -31.69
N SER A 341 -37.52 5.22 -32.36
CA SER A 341 -37.99 6.01 -33.51
C SER A 341 -37.71 5.31 -34.85
N GLU A 342 -38.78 4.87 -35.53
CA GLU A 342 -38.77 4.40 -36.92
C GLU A 342 -38.02 5.38 -37.86
N PRO A 343 -37.22 4.88 -38.83
CA PRO A 343 -36.23 5.66 -39.59
C PRO A 343 -36.81 6.70 -40.60
N ASN A 344 -38.13 6.90 -40.64
CA ASN A 344 -38.81 7.65 -41.69
C ASN A 344 -38.82 9.19 -41.53
N ASN A 345 -38.13 9.76 -40.52
CA ASN A 345 -38.10 11.21 -40.26
C ASN A 345 -36.87 11.94 -40.82
N SER A 346 -36.11 11.32 -41.72
CA SER A 346 -34.83 11.83 -42.23
C SER A 346 -34.93 12.96 -43.26
N SER A 347 -36.15 13.41 -43.63
CA SER A 347 -36.41 14.44 -44.65
C SER A 347 -36.48 15.91 -44.14
N GLY A 348 -36.07 16.18 -42.90
CA GLY A 348 -36.03 17.54 -42.35
C GLY A 348 -34.80 18.36 -42.80
N SER A 349 -34.99 19.66 -43.09
CA SER A 349 -33.92 20.65 -43.34
C SER A 349 -32.86 20.66 -42.22
N ILE A 350 -31.60 20.96 -42.56
CA ILE A 350 -30.45 20.98 -41.64
C ILE A 350 -30.71 21.83 -40.37
N GLU A 351 -31.40 22.96 -40.49
CA GLU A 351 -31.73 23.83 -39.35
C GLU A 351 -32.72 23.19 -38.37
N LYS A 352 -33.75 22.50 -38.86
CA LYS A 352 -34.69 21.72 -38.02
C LYS A 352 -33.97 20.63 -37.24
N ARG A 353 -32.96 20.00 -37.85
CA ARG A 353 -32.15 18.95 -37.21
C ARG A 353 -31.26 19.52 -36.10
N LYS A 354 -30.61 20.66 -36.32
CA LYS A 354 -29.81 21.37 -35.29
C LYS A 354 -30.67 21.84 -34.11
N SER A 355 -31.86 22.36 -34.38
CA SER A 355 -32.81 22.76 -33.33
C SER A 355 -33.27 21.56 -32.50
N MET A 356 -33.56 20.43 -33.14
CA MET A 356 -33.90 19.17 -32.45
C MET A 356 -32.77 18.72 -31.52
N TYR A 357 -31.53 18.67 -31.99
CA TYR A 357 -30.39 18.27 -31.17
C TYR A 357 -30.18 19.19 -29.97
N THR A 358 -30.31 20.51 -30.16
CA THR A 358 -30.19 21.48 -29.06
C THR A 358 -31.25 21.22 -27.97
N ARG A 359 -32.49 20.93 -28.38
CA ARG A 359 -33.57 20.57 -27.45
C ARG A 359 -33.28 19.26 -26.74
N ASP A 360 -32.75 18.27 -27.42
CA ASP A 360 -32.45 16.97 -26.83
C ASP A 360 -31.29 17.08 -25.84
N TYR A 361 -30.24 17.85 -26.14
CA TYR A 361 -29.16 18.13 -25.18
C TYR A 361 -29.64 18.91 -23.96
N LYS A 362 -30.63 19.80 -24.13
CA LYS A 362 -31.35 20.41 -23.00
C LYS A 362 -32.10 19.37 -22.17
N LYS A 363 -32.81 18.44 -22.81
CA LYS A 363 -33.51 17.34 -22.15
C LYS A 363 -32.57 16.35 -21.44
N LEU A 364 -31.37 16.15 -21.97
CA LEU A 364 -30.28 15.40 -21.32
C LEU A 364 -29.70 16.14 -20.10
N GLY A 365 -30.03 17.41 -19.88
CA GLY A 365 -29.58 18.17 -18.73
C GLY A 365 -28.11 18.61 -18.80
N PHE A 366 -27.56 18.82 -20.00
CA PHE A 366 -26.28 19.52 -20.17
C PHE A 366 -26.45 21.01 -19.83
N ILE A 367 -25.38 21.68 -19.39
CA ILE A 367 -25.37 23.11 -19.14
C ILE A 367 -25.35 23.87 -20.46
N ASN A 368 -24.42 23.50 -21.37
CA ASN A 368 -24.38 24.07 -22.71
C ASN A 368 -25.19 23.22 -23.68
N HIS A 369 -26.46 23.59 -23.89
CA HIS A 369 -27.36 22.86 -24.79
C HIS A 369 -26.98 22.98 -26.28
N VAL A 370 -26.25 24.03 -26.66
CA VAL A 370 -25.83 24.26 -28.06
C VAL A 370 -24.59 23.44 -28.40
N ASN A 371 -23.64 23.38 -27.45
CA ASN A 371 -22.42 22.60 -27.58
C ASN A 371 -22.08 21.91 -26.26
N PRO A 372 -22.64 20.72 -25.98
CA PRO A 372 -22.42 20.00 -24.72
C PRO A 372 -20.96 19.57 -24.52
N ALA A 373 -20.13 19.56 -25.57
CA ALA A 373 -18.70 19.29 -25.44
C ALA A 373 -17.99 20.30 -24.51
N MET A 374 -18.50 21.53 -24.42
CA MET A 374 -17.94 22.56 -23.54
C MET A 374 -18.00 22.17 -22.07
N ASP A 375 -19.00 21.38 -21.66
CA ASP A 375 -19.17 20.95 -20.27
C ASP A 375 -18.03 20.02 -19.82
N PHE A 376 -17.39 19.30 -20.75
CA PHE A 376 -16.28 18.38 -20.51
C PHE A 376 -14.89 19.02 -20.67
N THR A 377 -14.84 20.34 -20.88
CA THR A 377 -13.57 21.10 -20.90
C THR A 377 -13.06 21.43 -19.50
N GLN A 378 -13.90 21.26 -18.47
CA GLN A 378 -13.53 21.44 -17.07
C GLN A 378 -12.91 20.17 -16.51
N THR A 379 -11.76 20.31 -15.86
CA THR A 379 -11.04 19.21 -15.22
C THR A 379 -10.75 19.57 -13.75
N PRO A 380 -11.00 18.66 -12.79
CA PRO A 380 -11.73 17.39 -12.95
C PRO A 380 -13.24 17.61 -13.23
N PRO A 381 -13.95 16.65 -13.87
CA PRO A 381 -13.51 15.31 -14.23
C PRO A 381 -13.20 15.11 -15.73
N GLY A 382 -13.29 16.14 -16.57
CA GLY A 382 -12.95 16.06 -17.99
C GLY A 382 -13.65 14.91 -18.74
N MET A 383 -12.87 14.20 -19.56
CA MET A 383 -13.34 13.08 -20.38
C MET A 383 -13.82 11.87 -19.57
N LEU A 384 -13.36 11.69 -18.32
CA LEU A 384 -13.78 10.56 -17.48
C LEU A 384 -15.30 10.55 -17.22
N ALA A 385 -15.92 11.72 -17.08
CA ALA A 385 -17.37 11.80 -16.93
C ALA A 385 -18.09 11.33 -18.19
N LEU A 386 -17.58 11.66 -19.38
CA LEU A 386 -18.15 11.21 -20.64
C LEU A 386 -18.02 9.69 -20.79
N ASP A 387 -16.87 9.13 -20.41
CA ASP A 387 -16.61 7.68 -20.42
C ASP A 387 -17.61 6.95 -19.48
N ASN A 388 -17.84 7.48 -18.27
CA ASN A 388 -18.80 6.95 -17.30
C ASN A 388 -20.25 6.99 -17.82
N MET A 389 -20.65 8.12 -18.42
CA MET A 389 -21.99 8.27 -19.01
C MET A 389 -22.21 7.27 -20.14
N LEU A 390 -21.22 7.11 -21.03
CA LEU A 390 -21.28 6.16 -22.14
C LEU A 390 -21.34 4.72 -21.63
N TYR A 391 -20.56 4.39 -20.60
CA TYR A 391 -20.60 3.08 -19.97
C TYR A 391 -22.00 2.79 -19.41
N PHE A 392 -22.59 3.74 -18.67
CA PHE A 392 -23.94 3.57 -18.13
C PHE A 392 -24.99 3.40 -19.24
N ALA A 393 -24.90 4.18 -20.32
CA ALA A 393 -25.81 4.09 -21.45
C ALA A 393 -25.71 2.75 -22.21
N LYS A 394 -24.51 2.16 -22.32
CA LYS A 394 -24.28 0.91 -23.05
C LYS A 394 -24.52 -0.35 -22.21
N HIS A 395 -24.12 -0.33 -20.94
CA HIS A 395 -24.16 -1.52 -20.07
C HIS A 395 -25.44 -1.60 -19.23
N HIS A 396 -26.06 -0.47 -18.90
CA HIS A 396 -27.29 -0.38 -18.11
C HIS A 396 -28.34 0.45 -18.84
N GLN A 397 -28.53 0.16 -20.13
CA GLN A 397 -29.34 0.95 -21.07
C GLN A 397 -30.75 1.26 -20.55
N ASP A 398 -31.46 0.27 -20.01
CA ASP A 398 -32.82 0.47 -19.46
C ASP A 398 -32.86 1.47 -18.31
N ALA A 399 -31.86 1.41 -17.41
CA ALA A 399 -31.76 2.35 -16.29
C ALA A 399 -31.38 3.75 -16.78
N TYR A 400 -30.49 3.85 -17.76
CA TYR A 400 -30.09 5.10 -18.39
C TYR A 400 -31.28 5.78 -19.07
N ILE A 401 -31.98 5.08 -19.98
CA ILE A 401 -33.16 5.59 -20.70
C ILE A 401 -34.22 6.03 -19.69
N ARG A 402 -34.50 5.21 -18.67
CA ARG A 402 -35.46 5.55 -17.62
C ARG A 402 -35.11 6.86 -16.91
N ILE A 403 -33.86 7.05 -16.48
CA ILE A 403 -33.44 8.28 -15.81
C ILE A 403 -33.58 9.49 -16.74
N VAL A 404 -33.19 9.37 -18.01
CA VAL A 404 -33.27 10.50 -18.97
C VAL A 404 -34.73 10.84 -19.30
N LEU A 405 -35.57 9.85 -19.58
CA LEU A 405 -36.97 10.08 -19.97
C LEU A 405 -37.83 10.57 -18.80
N GLU A 406 -37.63 10.04 -17.59
CA GLU A 406 -38.36 10.48 -16.39
C GLU A 406 -38.09 11.95 -16.03
N ASN A 407 -36.91 12.47 -16.35
CA ASN A 407 -36.54 13.86 -16.08
C ASN A 407 -36.80 14.80 -17.27
N SER A 408 -36.75 14.31 -18.50
CA SER A 408 -36.97 15.13 -19.70
C SER A 408 -38.44 15.34 -20.07
N SER A 409 -39.34 14.50 -19.56
CA SER A 409 -40.80 14.60 -19.73
C SER A 409 -41.48 15.47 -18.66
N ARG A 410 -40.73 15.89 -17.64
CA ARG A 410 -41.22 16.78 -16.59
C ARG A 410 -41.22 18.22 -17.09
N GLU A 411 -42.38 18.87 -16.96
CA GLU A 411 -42.55 20.30 -17.22
C GLU A 411 -42.46 21.15 -15.93
N ASP A 412 -42.28 20.49 -14.78
CA ASP A 412 -42.06 21.15 -13.49
C ASP A 412 -40.57 21.49 -13.27
N LYS A 413 -40.27 22.29 -12.23
CA LYS A 413 -38.90 22.72 -11.88
C LYS A 413 -38.08 21.63 -11.13
N HIS A 414 -38.56 20.39 -11.14
CA HIS A 414 -38.02 19.29 -10.35
C HIS A 414 -37.26 18.26 -11.20
N GLU A 415 -36.91 18.60 -12.43
CA GLU A 415 -36.10 17.78 -13.31
C GLU A 415 -34.65 17.69 -12.78
N CYS A 416 -34.13 16.46 -12.67
CA CYS A 416 -32.73 16.23 -12.36
C CYS A 416 -31.90 16.30 -13.67
N PRO A 417 -30.97 17.27 -13.83
CA PRO A 417 -30.21 17.43 -15.05
C PRO A 417 -29.13 16.34 -15.19
N PHE A 418 -29.40 15.27 -15.97
CA PHE A 418 -28.51 14.10 -16.08
C PHE A 418 -27.06 14.46 -16.45
N GLY A 419 -26.84 15.32 -17.45
CA GLY A 419 -25.51 15.75 -17.88
C GLY A 419 -24.71 16.43 -16.77
N ARG A 420 -25.28 17.50 -16.20
CA ARG A 420 -24.67 18.22 -15.06
C ARG A 420 -24.44 17.31 -13.84
N SER A 421 -25.44 16.50 -13.47
CA SER A 421 -25.34 15.56 -12.35
C SER A 421 -24.25 14.52 -12.56
N SER A 422 -24.07 14.01 -13.78
CA SER A 422 -23.06 12.99 -14.10
C SER A 422 -21.64 13.53 -14.00
N ILE A 423 -21.42 14.76 -14.47
CA ILE A 423 -20.12 15.45 -14.37
C ILE A 423 -19.76 15.70 -12.90
N GLU A 424 -20.67 16.34 -12.14
CA GLU A 424 -20.44 16.63 -10.73
C GLU A 424 -20.31 15.36 -9.87
N LEU A 425 -21.08 14.31 -10.18
CA LEU A 425 -20.97 13.03 -9.51
C LEU A 425 -19.60 12.40 -9.78
N THR A 426 -19.15 12.36 -11.04
CA THR A 426 -17.84 11.78 -11.37
C THR A 426 -16.72 12.46 -10.60
N LYS A 427 -16.73 13.80 -10.56
CA LYS A 427 -15.77 14.58 -9.76
C LYS A 427 -15.82 14.22 -8.28
N MET A 428 -17.02 14.13 -7.69
CA MET A 428 -17.20 13.74 -6.29
C MET A 428 -16.69 12.32 -6.01
N LEU A 429 -16.92 11.37 -6.91
CA LEU A 429 -16.41 10.00 -6.73
C LEU A 429 -14.88 9.97 -6.78
N CYS A 430 -14.26 10.75 -7.67
CA CYS A 430 -12.81 10.93 -7.70
C CYS A 430 -12.26 11.53 -6.40
N GLU A 431 -12.94 12.52 -5.81
CA GLU A 431 -12.58 13.09 -4.52
C GLU A 431 -12.70 12.08 -3.36
N ILE A 432 -13.79 11.31 -3.31
CA ILE A 432 -14.03 10.30 -2.27
C ILE A 432 -12.96 9.20 -2.34
N LEU A 433 -12.61 8.77 -3.55
CA LEU A 433 -11.64 7.70 -3.80
C LEU A 433 -10.19 8.20 -3.90
N LYS A 434 -9.98 9.52 -3.83
CA LYS A 434 -8.66 10.17 -3.88
C LYS A 434 -7.86 9.82 -5.14
N VAL A 435 -8.54 9.84 -6.29
CA VAL A 435 -7.92 9.57 -7.60
C VAL A 435 -6.82 10.60 -7.87
N GLY A 436 -5.62 10.13 -8.19
CA GLY A 436 -4.42 10.95 -8.44
C GLY A 436 -3.55 11.19 -7.21
N GLU A 437 -3.96 10.74 -6.02
CA GLU A 437 -3.09 10.80 -4.83
C GLU A 437 -2.11 9.61 -4.80
N LEU A 438 -0.86 9.86 -4.37
CA LEU A 438 0.09 8.78 -4.13
C LEU A 438 -0.29 7.97 -2.88
N PRO A 439 -0.03 6.65 -2.86
CA PRO A 439 -0.37 5.80 -1.73
C PRO A 439 0.38 6.23 -0.46
N SER A 440 -0.33 6.29 0.67
CA SER A 440 0.27 6.55 1.98
C SER A 440 1.07 5.34 2.47
N GLU A 441 2.24 5.58 3.06
CA GLU A 441 3.10 4.52 3.60
C GLU A 441 2.45 3.71 4.74
N THR A 442 1.51 4.29 5.49
CA THR A 442 0.97 3.67 6.72
C THR A 442 -0.48 3.20 6.61
N CYS A 443 -1.20 3.60 5.58
CA CYS A 443 -2.61 3.26 5.43
C CYS A 443 -2.78 1.77 5.06
N ASN A 444 -3.75 1.11 5.68
CA ASN A 444 -4.11 -0.29 5.42
C ASN A 444 -5.61 -0.43 5.12
N ASP A 445 -6.28 0.67 4.80
CA ASP A 445 -7.72 0.70 4.56
C ASP A 445 -8.02 0.59 3.06
N PHE A 446 -8.66 -0.50 2.66
CA PHE A 446 -9.05 -0.76 1.26
C PHE A 446 -10.52 -1.19 1.20
N HIS A 447 -11.14 -1.06 0.02
CA HIS A 447 -12.54 -1.39 -0.22
C HIS A 447 -12.67 -2.66 -1.08
N PRO A 448 -13.04 -3.82 -0.50
CA PRO A 448 -13.04 -5.10 -1.21
C PRO A 448 -13.96 -5.15 -2.43
N MET A 449 -15.05 -4.37 -2.44
CA MET A 449 -15.99 -4.36 -3.55
C MET A 449 -15.35 -3.98 -4.90
N PHE A 450 -14.29 -3.15 -4.93
CA PHE A 450 -13.64 -2.76 -6.20
C PHE A 450 -12.78 -3.88 -6.81
N PHE A 451 -12.58 -4.97 -6.08
CA PHE A 451 -11.96 -6.18 -6.61
C PHE A 451 -12.99 -7.15 -7.21
N THR A 452 -14.29 -6.83 -7.18
CA THR A 452 -15.36 -7.73 -7.64
C THR A 452 -15.71 -7.58 -9.12
N HIS A 453 -15.40 -6.45 -9.75
CA HIS A 453 -15.69 -6.18 -11.15
C HIS A 453 -14.48 -5.59 -11.91
N ASP A 454 -14.37 -5.79 -13.23
CA ASP A 454 -13.25 -5.27 -14.03
C ASP A 454 -13.35 -3.74 -14.18
N ARG A 455 -14.55 -3.25 -14.43
CA ARG A 455 -14.91 -1.82 -14.50
C ARG A 455 -15.62 -1.41 -13.21
N SER A 456 -14.99 -1.65 -12.06
CA SER A 456 -15.65 -1.44 -10.76
C SER A 456 -15.96 0.03 -10.48
N PHE A 457 -15.15 0.97 -11.01
CA PHE A 457 -15.41 2.40 -10.86
C PHE A 457 -16.65 2.83 -11.65
N GLU A 458 -16.82 2.33 -12.87
CA GLU A 458 -17.97 2.62 -13.71
C GLU A 458 -19.25 2.01 -13.14
N GLU A 459 -19.21 0.76 -12.66
CA GLU A 459 -20.34 0.16 -11.96
C GLU A 459 -20.71 0.94 -10.69
N PHE A 460 -19.71 1.39 -9.95
CA PHE A 460 -19.89 2.26 -8.79
C PHE A 460 -20.55 3.59 -9.18
N PHE A 461 -20.15 4.22 -10.29
CA PHE A 461 -20.82 5.38 -10.88
C PHE A 461 -22.29 5.07 -11.23
N CYS A 462 -22.56 3.94 -11.88
CA CYS A 462 -23.92 3.54 -12.27
C CYS A 462 -24.85 3.38 -11.05
N ILE A 463 -24.34 2.84 -9.94
CA ILE A 463 -25.09 2.76 -8.67
C ILE A 463 -25.32 4.16 -8.09
N CYS A 464 -24.28 5.01 -8.09
CA CYS A 464 -24.34 6.34 -7.49
C CYS A 464 -25.23 7.32 -8.28
N ILE A 465 -25.31 7.23 -9.62
CA ILE A 465 -26.19 8.10 -10.42
C ILE A 465 -27.67 7.74 -10.23
N GLN A 466 -27.97 6.45 -10.03
CA GLN A 466 -29.30 6.00 -9.64
C GLN A 466 -29.67 6.47 -8.23
N LEU A 467 -28.72 6.40 -7.28
CA LEU A 467 -28.88 6.97 -5.94
C LEU A 467 -29.15 8.48 -6.01
N LEU A 468 -28.38 9.22 -6.80
CA LEU A 468 -28.54 10.67 -6.96
C LEU A 468 -29.95 11.01 -7.45
N ASN A 469 -30.44 10.33 -8.49
CA ASN A 469 -31.79 10.55 -9.02
C ASN A 469 -32.88 10.19 -7.97
N LYS A 470 -32.66 9.13 -7.18
CA LYS A 470 -33.56 8.77 -6.06
C LYS A 470 -33.57 9.88 -5.00
N THR A 471 -32.41 10.28 -4.49
CA THR A 471 -32.27 11.31 -3.44
C THR A 471 -32.83 12.66 -3.90
N TRP A 472 -32.60 13.03 -5.16
CA TRP A 472 -33.19 14.23 -5.77
C TRP A 472 -34.71 14.25 -5.65
N LYS A 473 -35.37 13.14 -6.00
CA LYS A 473 -36.83 12.98 -5.89
C LYS A 473 -37.31 12.96 -4.45
N GLU A 474 -36.60 12.27 -3.55
CA GLU A 474 -36.93 12.23 -2.12
C GLU A 474 -36.88 13.63 -1.48
N MET A 475 -35.94 14.46 -1.92
CA MET A 475 -35.80 15.85 -1.48
C MET A 475 -36.79 16.81 -2.14
N ARG A 476 -37.54 16.36 -3.18
CA ARG A 476 -38.32 17.23 -4.07
C ARG A 476 -37.50 18.44 -4.55
N ALA A 477 -36.24 18.18 -4.89
CA ALA A 477 -35.26 19.21 -5.16
C ALA A 477 -35.59 19.97 -6.46
N THR A 478 -35.08 21.20 -6.54
CA THR A 478 -35.04 22.00 -7.76
C THR A 478 -33.59 22.27 -8.16
N SER A 479 -33.37 22.89 -9.32
CA SER A 479 -32.03 23.29 -9.77
C SER A 479 -31.24 24.14 -8.77
N GLU A 480 -31.91 24.88 -7.87
CA GLU A 480 -31.27 25.68 -6.81
C GLU A 480 -30.73 24.82 -5.65
N ASP A 481 -31.34 23.66 -5.41
CA ASP A 481 -30.95 22.72 -4.36
C ASP A 481 -29.84 21.75 -4.79
N PHE A 482 -29.38 21.84 -6.05
CA PHE A 482 -28.43 20.92 -6.64
C PHE A 482 -27.23 20.63 -5.74
N ASN A 483 -26.57 21.68 -5.23
CA ASN A 483 -25.40 21.52 -4.35
C ASN A 483 -25.76 20.80 -3.03
N LYS A 484 -26.95 21.04 -2.47
CA LYS A 484 -27.40 20.38 -1.24
C LYS A 484 -27.66 18.89 -1.49
N VAL A 485 -28.29 18.54 -2.62
CA VAL A 485 -28.51 17.15 -3.03
C VAL A 485 -27.17 16.43 -3.18
N MET A 486 -26.21 17.06 -3.86
CA MET A 486 -24.85 16.51 -3.99
C MET A 486 -24.21 16.23 -2.63
N GLN A 487 -24.32 17.14 -1.65
CA GLN A 487 -23.78 16.90 -0.30
C GLN A 487 -24.46 15.72 0.42
N VAL A 488 -25.78 15.58 0.28
CA VAL A 488 -26.51 14.44 0.85
C VAL A 488 -26.06 13.13 0.20
N VAL A 489 -25.91 13.11 -1.12
CA VAL A 489 -25.41 11.95 -1.87
C VAL A 489 -23.98 11.59 -1.46
N LYS A 490 -23.10 12.59 -1.30
CA LYS A 490 -21.73 12.41 -0.78
C LYS A 490 -21.75 11.71 0.57
N GLU A 491 -22.60 12.18 1.49
CA GLU A 491 -22.75 11.60 2.82
C GLU A 491 -23.29 10.17 2.77
N GLN A 492 -24.31 9.89 1.95
CA GLN A 492 -24.85 8.54 1.74
C GLN A 492 -23.76 7.57 1.27
N ILE A 493 -22.96 7.99 0.29
CA ILE A 493 -21.85 7.19 -0.27
C ILE A 493 -20.78 6.95 0.81
N MET A 494 -20.30 8.00 1.47
CA MET A 494 -19.27 7.89 2.51
C MET A 494 -19.69 7.00 3.68
N ARG A 495 -20.93 7.15 4.18
CA ARG A 495 -21.46 6.29 5.25
C ARG A 495 -21.57 4.83 4.80
N ALA A 496 -22.00 4.58 3.56
CA ALA A 496 -22.04 3.22 3.02
C ALA A 496 -20.63 2.61 2.88
N LEU A 497 -19.64 3.37 2.39
CA LEU A 497 -18.25 2.92 2.27
C LEU A 497 -17.61 2.59 3.63
N THR A 498 -17.97 3.30 4.70
CA THR A 498 -17.50 3.04 6.07
C THR A 498 -17.83 1.62 6.54
N THR A 499 -18.90 1.01 6.00
CA THR A 499 -19.29 -0.38 6.32
C THR A 499 -18.47 -1.44 5.60
N LYS A 500 -17.53 -1.05 4.72
CA LYS A 500 -16.67 -1.93 3.92
C LYS A 500 -17.44 -3.07 3.23
N PRO A 501 -18.41 -2.76 2.36
CA PRO A 501 -19.13 -3.78 1.62
C PRO A 501 -18.16 -4.64 0.79
N SER A 502 -18.44 -5.93 0.77
CA SER A 502 -17.64 -6.95 0.08
C SER A 502 -17.98 -7.10 -1.41
N SER A 503 -19.10 -6.52 -1.85
CA SER A 503 -19.54 -6.49 -3.25
C SER A 503 -20.31 -5.21 -3.58
N LEU A 504 -20.40 -4.89 -4.87
CA LEU A 504 -21.19 -3.74 -5.37
C LEU A 504 -22.69 -3.90 -5.07
N ASP A 505 -23.23 -5.13 -5.07
CA ASP A 505 -24.61 -5.40 -4.68
C ASP A 505 -24.85 -5.13 -3.19
N GLN A 506 -23.90 -5.50 -2.33
CA GLN A 506 -23.99 -5.20 -0.91
C GLN A 506 -23.94 -3.68 -0.69
N PHE A 507 -23.09 -2.96 -1.41
CA PHE A 507 -23.05 -1.50 -1.39
C PHE A 507 -24.38 -0.89 -1.83
N LYS A 508 -24.96 -1.37 -2.94
CA LYS A 508 -26.29 -0.95 -3.43
C LYS A 508 -27.39 -1.20 -2.40
N SER A 509 -27.40 -2.36 -1.74
CA SER A 509 -28.36 -2.68 -0.68
C SER A 509 -28.19 -1.76 0.54
N LYS A 510 -26.95 -1.43 0.93
CA LYS A 510 -26.69 -0.46 2.00
C LYS A 510 -27.21 0.94 1.65
N LEU A 511 -26.98 1.39 0.42
CA LEU A 511 -27.51 2.67 -0.06
C LEU A 511 -29.05 2.72 -0.10
N GLN A 512 -29.71 1.60 -0.40
CA GLN A 512 -31.17 1.54 -0.36
C GLN A 512 -31.74 1.86 1.04
N ASN A 513 -31.03 1.43 2.10
CA ASN A 513 -31.40 1.68 3.50
C ASN A 513 -31.00 3.09 3.99
N LEU A 514 -30.12 3.79 3.28
CA LEU A 514 -29.71 5.17 3.59
C LEU A 514 -30.52 6.17 2.77
N SER A 515 -31.85 6.13 2.87
CA SER A 515 -32.72 7.15 2.24
C SER A 515 -32.45 8.56 2.79
N TYR A 516 -32.92 9.59 2.10
CA TYR A 516 -32.85 10.97 2.59
C TYR A 516 -33.47 11.12 3.98
N THR A 517 -34.62 10.47 4.22
CA THR A 517 -35.28 10.48 5.53
C THR A 517 -34.42 9.85 6.62
N GLU A 518 -33.69 8.77 6.31
CA GLU A 518 -32.79 8.14 7.26
C GLU A 518 -31.56 9.01 7.54
N ILE A 519 -30.99 9.65 6.51
CA ILE A 519 -29.91 10.64 6.70
C ILE A 519 -30.37 11.79 7.59
N LEU A 520 -31.59 12.30 7.40
CA LEU A 520 -32.14 13.33 8.28
C LEU A 520 -32.29 12.86 9.73
N LYS A 521 -32.78 11.63 9.96
CA LYS A 521 -32.87 11.06 11.32
C LYS A 521 -31.51 10.89 11.96
N ILE A 522 -30.51 10.43 11.21
CA ILE A 522 -29.14 10.29 11.70
C ILE A 522 -28.59 11.67 12.08
N ARG A 523 -28.69 12.66 11.20
CA ARG A 523 -28.27 14.04 11.50
C ARG A 523 -29.03 14.65 12.67
N GLN A 524 -30.32 14.34 12.82
CA GLN A 524 -31.13 14.80 13.95
C GLN A 524 -30.68 14.11 15.24
N SER A 525 -30.44 12.81 15.23
CA SER A 525 -29.89 12.08 16.38
C SER A 525 -28.51 12.60 16.77
N GLU A 526 -27.62 12.85 15.80
CA GLU A 526 -26.30 13.43 16.01
C GLU A 526 -26.40 14.85 16.62
N ARG A 527 -27.38 15.67 16.20
CA ARG A 527 -27.64 17.00 16.77
C ARG A 527 -28.33 16.97 18.13
N MET A 528 -29.35 16.16 18.34
CA MET A 528 -30.00 16.00 19.65
C MET A 528 -29.02 15.48 20.68
N ASN A 529 -28.17 14.50 20.31
CA ASN A 529 -27.06 14.05 21.13
C ASN A 529 -25.98 15.11 21.36
N GLN A 530 -26.01 16.27 20.69
CA GLN A 530 -25.15 17.42 20.99
C GLN A 530 -25.90 18.47 21.81
N GLU A 531 -27.18 18.75 21.50
CA GLU A 531 -28.03 19.76 22.15
C GLU A 531 -28.56 19.33 23.52
N ASP A 532 -28.93 18.05 23.72
CA ASP A 532 -29.36 17.53 25.03
C ASP A 532 -28.24 17.66 26.07
N PHE A 533 -26.98 17.56 25.65
CA PHE A 533 -25.82 17.80 26.51
C PHE A 533 -25.57 19.28 26.84
N GLN A 534 -26.41 20.20 26.37
CA GLN A 534 -26.28 21.66 26.53
C GLN A 534 -27.42 22.30 27.36
N SER A 535 -28.41 21.54 27.85
CA SER A 535 -29.46 22.11 28.72
C SER A 535 -28.91 22.42 30.13
N ARG A 536 -29.38 23.49 30.80
CA ARG A 536 -28.87 23.93 32.11
C ARG A 536 -28.80 22.83 33.18
N PRO A 537 -29.88 22.06 33.44
CA PRO A 537 -29.82 20.97 34.43
C PRO A 537 -28.84 19.86 34.03
N ILE A 538 -28.72 19.56 32.74
CA ILE A 538 -27.77 18.55 32.23
C ILE A 538 -26.34 19.08 32.29
N LEU A 539 -26.10 20.36 32.01
CA LEU A 539 -24.79 21.01 32.13
C LEU A 539 -24.34 21.08 33.59
N GLU A 540 -25.23 21.45 34.53
CA GLU A 540 -24.93 21.45 35.97
C GLU A 540 -24.64 20.04 36.48
N LEU A 541 -25.40 19.03 36.04
CA LEU A 541 -25.13 17.64 36.35
C LEU A 541 -23.83 17.17 35.70
N LYS A 542 -23.56 17.59 34.46
CA LYS A 542 -22.33 17.30 33.73
C LYS A 542 -21.13 17.90 34.45
N GLU A 543 -21.16 19.15 34.90
CA GLU A 543 -20.08 19.76 35.69
C GLU A 543 -19.85 19.03 37.01
N LYS A 544 -20.92 18.58 37.69
CA LYS A 544 -20.81 17.82 38.95
C LYS A 544 -20.25 16.41 38.75
N ILE A 545 -20.67 15.71 37.69
CA ILE A 545 -20.26 14.32 37.41
C ILE A 545 -18.99 14.24 36.55
N GLN A 546 -18.60 15.32 35.87
CA GLN A 546 -17.44 15.37 34.98
C GLN A 546 -16.13 14.97 35.68
N PRO A 547 -15.86 15.34 36.94
CA PRO A 547 -14.72 14.81 37.69
C PRO A 547 -14.75 13.28 37.80
N GLU A 548 -15.91 12.70 38.12
CA GLU A 548 -16.09 11.24 38.24
C GLU A 548 -15.99 10.53 36.88
N ILE A 549 -16.61 11.08 35.82
CA ILE A 549 -16.49 10.57 34.45
C ILE A 549 -15.04 10.66 33.98
N LEU A 550 -14.35 11.78 34.23
CA LEU A 550 -12.93 11.92 33.91
C LEU A 550 -12.10 10.92 34.70
N GLU A 551 -12.45 10.63 35.95
CA GLU A 551 -11.76 9.61 36.74
C GLU A 551 -12.01 8.21 36.20
N LEU A 552 -13.24 7.87 35.79
CA LEU A 552 -13.56 6.62 35.10
C LEU A 552 -12.85 6.52 33.75
N ILE A 553 -12.78 7.61 32.98
CA ILE A 553 -12.01 7.67 31.73
C ILE A 553 -10.53 7.49 32.03
N LYS A 554 -9.97 8.13 33.06
CA LYS A 554 -8.57 7.94 33.47
C LYS A 554 -8.32 6.50 33.88
N GLN A 555 -9.20 5.89 34.67
CA GLN A 555 -9.11 4.48 35.06
C GLN A 555 -9.18 3.58 33.83
N GLN A 556 -10.09 3.82 32.89
CA GLN A 556 -10.17 3.09 31.64
C GLN A 556 -8.92 3.28 30.78
N ARG A 557 -8.40 4.51 30.66
CA ARG A 557 -7.18 4.82 29.92
C ARG A 557 -5.96 4.18 30.58
N LEU A 558 -5.88 4.19 31.92
CA LEU A 558 -4.88 3.48 32.71
C LEU A 558 -4.96 1.98 32.44
N ASN A 559 -6.16 1.39 32.49
CA ASN A 559 -6.36 -0.01 32.15
C ASN A 559 -5.93 -0.30 30.70
N ARG A 560 -6.22 0.61 29.75
CA ARG A 560 -5.75 0.49 28.36
C ARG A 560 -4.23 0.59 28.22
N LEU A 561 -3.58 1.45 29.01
CA LEU A 561 -2.13 1.55 29.07
C LEU A 561 -1.53 0.28 29.68
N VAL A 562 -2.17 -0.29 30.71
CA VAL A 562 -1.77 -1.56 31.34
C VAL A 562 -1.97 -2.76 30.40
N GLU A 563 -3.10 -2.84 29.71
CA GLU A 563 -3.38 -3.81 28.64
C GLU A 563 -2.35 -3.69 27.51
N GLY A 564 -1.95 -2.46 27.21
CA GLY A 564 -0.97 -2.11 26.20
C GLY A 564 -1.52 -2.07 24.78
N THR A 565 -0.80 -1.33 23.93
CA THR A 565 -1.16 -1.17 22.51
C THR A 565 0.07 -1.38 21.63
N CYS A 566 -0.16 -1.88 20.42
CA CYS A 566 0.91 -2.08 19.44
C CYS A 566 1.23 -0.76 18.75
N PHE A 567 2.50 -0.36 18.82
CA PHE A 567 3.05 0.79 18.11
C PHE A 567 3.91 0.31 16.95
N ARG A 568 3.70 0.93 15.78
CA ARG A 568 4.55 0.69 14.61
C ARG A 568 5.77 1.60 14.71
N LYS A 569 6.97 1.04 14.70
CA LYS A 569 8.20 1.84 14.61
C LYS A 569 8.30 2.49 13.23
N LEU A 570 8.46 3.81 13.19
CA LEU A 570 8.80 4.55 11.98
C LEU A 570 10.28 4.29 11.68
N ASN A 571 10.57 3.33 10.80
CA ASN A 571 11.87 3.31 10.15
C ASN A 571 11.80 4.30 8.97
N SER A 572 12.78 5.20 8.85
CA SER A 572 12.90 6.19 7.77
C SER A 572 13.01 5.57 6.37
N ARG A 573 13.14 4.24 6.28
CA ARG A 573 13.12 3.45 5.07
C ARG A 573 12.42 2.12 5.38
N ARG A 574 11.17 1.93 4.96
CA ARG A 574 10.63 0.55 4.86
C ARG A 574 11.41 -0.13 3.74
N ARG A 575 12.41 -0.91 4.11
CA ARG A 575 12.90 -2.00 3.28
C ARG A 575 12.80 -3.26 4.15
N GLN A 576 11.68 -3.94 3.93
CA GLN A 576 11.39 -5.37 4.17
C GLN A 576 11.38 -5.99 5.58
N GLY A 577 10.59 -7.07 5.68
CA GLY A 577 10.77 -8.16 6.64
C GLY A 577 10.09 -8.03 7.99
N THR A 578 10.33 -6.95 8.73
CA THR A 578 9.79 -6.83 10.08
C THR A 578 9.27 -5.44 10.34
N VAL A 579 7.95 -5.31 10.23
CA VAL A 579 7.25 -4.28 10.99
C VAL A 579 7.46 -4.64 12.45
N GLN A 580 8.47 -4.05 13.08
CA GLN A 580 8.62 -4.15 14.52
C GLN A 580 7.44 -3.39 15.14
N THR A 581 6.35 -4.12 15.38
CA THR A 581 5.27 -3.69 16.24
C THR A 581 5.72 -3.95 17.66
N TYR A 582 5.93 -2.87 18.40
CA TYR A 582 6.23 -2.94 19.82
C TYR A 582 4.93 -2.87 20.60
N LEU A 583 4.68 -3.86 21.45
CA LEU A 583 3.59 -3.79 22.41
C LEU A 583 4.08 -3.00 23.62
N ALA A 584 3.62 -1.77 23.78
CA ALA A 584 3.91 -0.98 24.98
C ALA A 584 2.82 -1.26 26.01
N LYS A 585 3.21 -1.69 27.21
CA LYS A 585 2.35 -1.92 28.37
C LYS A 585 2.86 -1.11 29.55
N LEU A 586 1.95 -0.61 30.37
CA LEU A 586 2.26 0.03 31.65
C LEU A 586 2.14 -0.99 32.78
N SER A 587 3.04 -0.94 33.75
CA SER A 587 2.89 -1.72 34.98
C SER A 587 1.63 -1.26 35.74
N SER A 588 0.96 -2.18 36.44
CA SER A 588 -0.17 -1.85 37.33
C SER A 588 0.24 -0.89 38.46
N SER A 589 1.52 -0.88 38.82
CA SER A 589 2.16 0.19 39.56
C SER A 589 2.57 1.31 38.59
N ILE A 590 1.76 2.39 38.52
CA ILE A 590 1.91 3.57 37.63
C ILE A 590 3.26 4.34 37.82
N LEU A 591 4.17 3.82 38.64
CA LEU A 591 5.43 4.44 39.08
C LEU A 591 6.66 4.08 38.22
N ALA A 592 6.52 3.23 37.20
CA ALA A 592 7.63 2.92 36.30
C ALA A 592 7.41 3.58 34.93
N LEU A 593 7.79 4.86 34.85
CA LEU A 593 8.09 5.56 33.60
C LEU A 593 9.60 5.52 33.36
#